data_AF-A0A960XL02-F1
#
_entry.id   AF-A0A960XL02-F1
#
_cell.length_a   1.000
_cell.length_b   1.000
_cell.length_c   1.000
_cell.angle_alpha   90.00
_cell.angle_beta   90.00
_cell.angle_gamma   90.00
#
_symmetry.space_group_name_H-M   'P 1'
#
loop_
_entity.id
_entity.type
_entity.pdbx_description
1 polymer ?
#
loop_
_entity_poly.entity_id
_entity_poly.type
_entity_poly.pdbx_seq_one_letter_code
_entity_poly.pdbx_strand_id
1 'polypeptide(L)'
;MEATFEARRFPTFLDDYYFRTHVMPGQLVLGNLLSAQTRTVEVWNSYLSASLLTSLGQVGTDGITLQQPQTPPTYFAALESRTYVVSINTNGPPVIDATYTFNFETEQPTLKVTGRRVVLWPFIPETGHDETMEWKTDILSSYKNEQRLALRTAPRQSFRHAFLLDPDQFSRAKAISTQWAHRVYGIAAWAEVSLLEGGLTAGATFIPFNTAFADYRNDDLVLLWASDKRLIALEITTVEPGGVHLKLPLEEDWPECFIAPLRFARTLSGVEYSRSHNEYTVASALFDVTQNTDLGTDSGFPSYRGKPVMTDRSAIVGDLRERIARTVDVFDNGSGPVQVDTQTDWVRNLQTLSFIKQTRQDIWNLRRWIHARRGRQRGFWLPSWNRDLVILEDAGPTASALTVLPIGYPLYYSIKDIMIQLRNGTRLFVRAT
;
A
#
# COMPACT_ATOMS: atom_id res chain seq x y z
N MET A 1 -37.30 53.85 -44.62
CA MET A 1 -36.02 53.39 -44.05
C MET A 1 -36.34 52.94 -42.64
N GLU A 2 -36.82 51.70 -42.49
CA GLU A 2 -37.09 51.13 -41.17
C GLU A 2 -35.76 50.80 -40.51
N ALA A 3 -35.46 51.50 -39.42
CA ALA A 3 -34.31 51.20 -38.60
C ALA A 3 -34.59 49.91 -37.83
N THR A 4 -33.92 48.83 -38.22
CA THR A 4 -33.84 47.60 -37.43
C THR A 4 -33.02 47.89 -36.17
N PHE A 5 -33.68 47.96 -35.03
CA PHE A 5 -33.01 48.04 -33.74
C PHE A 5 -32.52 46.64 -33.36
N GLU A 6 -31.20 46.45 -33.23
CA GLU A 6 -30.65 45.26 -32.59
C GLU A 6 -30.97 45.30 -31.08
N ALA A 7 -32.04 44.61 -30.69
CA ALA A 7 -32.33 44.36 -29.29
C ALA A 7 -31.32 43.35 -28.74
N ARG A 8 -30.37 43.80 -27.91
CA ARG A 8 -29.48 42.91 -27.16
C ARG A 8 -30.19 42.42 -25.91
N ARG A 9 -30.52 41.12 -25.87
CA ARG A 9 -30.98 40.43 -24.66
C ARG A 9 -29.79 40.26 -23.71
N PHE A 10 -29.92 40.72 -22.47
CA PHE A 10 -28.93 40.42 -21.44
C PHE A 10 -28.95 38.91 -21.13
N PRO A 11 -27.79 38.25 -21.01
CA PRO A 11 -27.72 36.85 -20.60
C PRO A 11 -28.42 36.67 -19.26
N THR A 12 -29.32 35.69 -19.20
CA THR A 12 -30.02 35.29 -17.98
C THR A 12 -29.55 33.90 -17.55
N PHE A 13 -29.82 33.51 -16.30
CA PHE A 13 -29.51 32.15 -15.82
C PHE A 13 -30.10 31.04 -16.72
N LEU A 14 -31.17 31.33 -17.47
CA LEU A 14 -31.74 30.41 -18.44
C LEU A 14 -30.76 30.13 -19.60
N ASP A 15 -30.02 31.14 -20.06
CA ASP A 15 -29.10 31.02 -21.20
C ASP A 15 -27.79 30.31 -20.83
N ASP A 16 -27.49 30.18 -19.53
CA ASP A 16 -26.37 29.39 -19.02
C ASP A 16 -26.63 27.89 -19.15
N TYR A 17 -27.89 27.46 -18.99
CA TYR A 17 -28.30 26.05 -18.98
C TYR A 17 -29.00 25.59 -20.25
N TYR A 18 -29.73 26.45 -20.95
CA TYR A 18 -30.49 26.10 -22.16
C TYR A 18 -29.77 26.53 -23.45
N PHE A 19 -30.26 26.03 -24.60
CA PHE A 19 -29.75 26.34 -25.94
C PHE A 19 -28.31 25.90 -26.21
N ARG A 20 -27.93 24.76 -25.62
CA ARG A 20 -26.65 24.07 -25.87
C ARG A 20 -26.78 22.57 -25.61
N THR A 21 -25.83 21.79 -26.06
CA THR A 21 -25.74 20.37 -25.66
C THR A 21 -24.71 20.21 -24.57
N HIS A 22 -25.13 19.61 -23.45
CA HIS A 22 -24.26 19.32 -22.32
C HIS A 22 -23.73 17.89 -22.41
N VAL A 23 -22.47 17.71 -22.03
CA VAL A 23 -21.86 16.40 -21.82
C VAL A 23 -21.38 16.36 -20.38
N MET A 24 -21.96 15.48 -19.58
CA MET A 24 -21.81 15.47 -18.12
C MET A 24 -21.48 14.06 -17.62
N PRO A 25 -20.30 13.87 -16.99
CA PRO A 25 -19.18 14.79 -16.92
C PRO A 25 -18.51 14.99 -18.30
N GLY A 26 -18.07 16.20 -18.60
CA GLY A 26 -17.31 16.50 -19.84
C GLY A 26 -15.86 15.99 -19.82
N GLN A 27 -15.36 15.60 -18.65
CA GLN A 27 -14.03 15.03 -18.48
C GLN A 27 -14.06 13.84 -17.51
N LEU A 28 -13.48 12.72 -17.93
CA LEU A 28 -13.20 11.55 -17.11
C LEU A 28 -11.70 11.49 -16.83
N VAL A 29 -11.32 11.61 -15.56
CA VAL A 29 -9.93 11.47 -15.10
C VAL A 29 -9.78 10.13 -14.40
N LEU A 30 -9.11 9.18 -15.06
CA LEU A 30 -8.98 7.79 -14.62
C LEU A 30 -7.81 7.58 -13.64
N GLY A 31 -6.81 8.46 -13.66
CA GLY A 31 -5.57 8.24 -12.91
C GLY A 31 -4.76 7.08 -13.50
N ASN A 32 -4.33 6.13 -12.67
CA ASN A 32 -3.60 4.93 -13.07
C ASN A 32 -4.58 3.76 -13.24
N LEU A 33 -4.79 3.32 -14.49
CA LEU A 33 -5.67 2.23 -14.88
C LEU A 33 -4.89 0.91 -14.93
N LEU A 34 -5.20 -0.01 -14.02
CA LEU A 34 -4.62 -1.35 -13.95
C LEU A 34 -5.63 -2.46 -14.30
N SER A 35 -6.92 -2.14 -14.27
CA SER A 35 -8.10 -2.98 -14.45
C SER A 35 -9.05 -2.32 -15.45
N ALA A 36 -9.94 -3.10 -16.08
CA ALA A 36 -10.99 -2.52 -16.90
C ALA A 36 -11.97 -1.70 -16.04
N GLN A 37 -12.49 -0.60 -16.58
CA GLN A 37 -13.44 0.26 -15.89
C GLN A 37 -14.61 0.64 -16.79
N THR A 38 -15.79 0.80 -16.20
CA THR A 38 -16.98 1.33 -16.88
C THR A 38 -17.40 2.65 -16.23
N ARG A 39 -17.72 3.66 -17.05
CA ARG A 39 -18.20 4.98 -16.62
C ARG A 39 -19.45 5.37 -17.41
N THR A 40 -20.37 6.06 -16.76
CA THR A 40 -21.56 6.61 -17.43
C THR A 40 -21.34 8.10 -17.73
N VAL A 41 -21.83 8.54 -18.88
CA VAL A 41 -21.81 9.93 -19.32
C VAL A 41 -23.19 10.29 -19.85
N GLU A 42 -23.73 11.40 -19.40
CA GLU A 42 -24.99 11.96 -19.85
C GLU A 42 -24.75 12.98 -20.96
N VAL A 43 -25.50 12.86 -22.05
CA VAL A 43 -25.54 13.85 -23.13
C VAL A 43 -26.95 14.42 -23.17
N TRP A 44 -27.08 15.72 -22.90
CA TRP A 44 -28.36 16.39 -22.76
C TRP A 44 -28.52 17.50 -23.78
N ASN A 45 -29.53 17.36 -24.65
CA ASN A 45 -29.96 18.40 -25.55
C ASN A 45 -30.83 19.42 -24.78
N SER A 46 -30.26 20.58 -24.41
CA SER A 46 -31.03 21.63 -23.70
C SER A 46 -31.76 22.60 -24.65
N TYR A 47 -31.86 22.29 -25.94
CA TYR A 47 -32.70 23.05 -26.85
C TYR A 47 -34.18 22.70 -26.64
N LEU A 48 -35.05 23.70 -26.84
CA LEU A 48 -36.51 23.53 -26.87
C LEU A 48 -37.01 22.95 -28.21
N SER A 49 -36.10 22.57 -29.09
CA SER A 49 -36.34 21.93 -30.38
C SER A 49 -35.47 20.68 -30.50
N ALA A 50 -35.81 19.82 -31.46
CA ALA A 50 -34.97 18.67 -31.76
C ALA A 50 -33.61 19.10 -32.32
N SER A 51 -32.57 18.35 -31.99
CA SER A 51 -31.18 18.56 -32.44
C SER A 51 -30.66 17.27 -33.08
N LEU A 52 -30.12 17.36 -34.30
CA LEU A 52 -29.56 16.20 -35.00
C LEU A 52 -28.11 15.96 -34.56
N LEU A 53 -27.84 14.79 -33.99
CA LEU A 53 -26.49 14.25 -33.86
C LEU A 53 -26.12 13.55 -35.16
N THR A 54 -25.21 14.15 -35.93
CA THR A 54 -24.83 13.64 -37.26
C THR A 54 -23.87 12.46 -37.16
N SER A 55 -22.87 12.56 -36.28
CA SER A 55 -21.76 11.61 -36.16
C SER A 55 -21.03 11.78 -34.82
N LEU A 56 -20.18 10.80 -34.51
CA LEU A 56 -19.28 10.82 -33.36
C LEU A 56 -17.83 10.78 -33.84
N GLY A 57 -17.11 11.88 -33.66
CA GLY A 57 -15.66 11.94 -33.86
C GLY A 57 -14.93 11.24 -32.72
N GLN A 58 -13.90 10.46 -33.06
CA GLN A 58 -13.12 9.69 -32.09
C GLN A 58 -11.63 9.87 -32.37
N VAL A 59 -10.87 10.30 -31.36
CA VAL A 59 -9.42 10.44 -31.43
C VAL A 59 -8.80 9.83 -30.18
N GLY A 60 -7.76 9.00 -30.36
CA GLY A 60 -7.03 8.40 -29.24
C GLY A 60 -7.82 7.36 -28.43
N THR A 61 -8.85 6.75 -29.02
CA THR A 61 -9.78 5.83 -28.35
C THR A 61 -9.31 4.37 -28.30
N ASP A 62 -8.02 4.11 -28.54
CA ASP A 62 -7.46 2.76 -28.48
C ASP A 62 -7.69 2.13 -27.10
N GLY A 63 -8.43 1.02 -27.08
CA GLY A 63 -8.83 0.32 -25.87
C GLY A 63 -9.92 1.02 -25.06
N ILE A 64 -10.70 1.91 -25.69
CA ILE A 64 -11.88 2.56 -25.11
C ILE A 64 -13.06 2.41 -26.07
N THR A 65 -14.16 1.88 -25.56
CA THR A 65 -15.41 1.76 -26.31
C THR A 65 -16.47 2.66 -25.68
N LEU A 66 -17.20 3.38 -26.53
CA LEU A 66 -18.35 4.18 -26.14
C LEU A 66 -19.60 3.48 -26.65
N GLN A 67 -20.33 2.83 -25.76
CA GLN A 67 -21.63 2.25 -26.06
C GLN A 67 -22.66 3.36 -26.19
N GLN A 68 -23.30 3.39 -27.35
CA GLN A 68 -24.24 4.43 -27.74
C GLN A 68 -25.67 3.89 -27.56
N PRO A 69 -26.59 4.67 -26.96
CA PRO A 69 -27.97 4.25 -26.81
C PRO A 69 -28.70 4.15 -28.16
N GLN A 70 -28.32 5.00 -29.10
CA GLN A 70 -28.74 4.94 -30.50
C GLN A 70 -27.58 5.38 -31.38
N THR A 71 -27.34 4.65 -32.48
CA THR A 71 -26.27 4.97 -33.43
C THR A 71 -26.60 6.21 -34.25
N PRO A 72 -25.71 7.22 -34.31
CA PRO A 72 -25.82 8.34 -35.23
C PRO A 72 -25.86 7.88 -36.69
N PRO A 73 -26.57 8.59 -37.58
CA PRO A 73 -27.29 9.83 -37.31
C PRO A 73 -28.59 9.61 -36.52
N THR A 74 -28.85 10.45 -35.50
CA THR A 74 -30.04 10.35 -34.65
C THR A 74 -30.48 11.71 -34.12
N TYR A 75 -31.78 11.91 -33.96
CA TYR A 75 -32.34 13.12 -33.35
C TYR A 75 -32.44 12.96 -31.84
N PHE A 76 -32.03 13.99 -31.12
CA PHE A 76 -32.44 14.23 -29.74
C PHE A 76 -33.69 15.10 -29.79
N ALA A 77 -34.78 14.69 -29.14
CA ALA A 77 -35.96 15.51 -28.96
C ALA A 77 -35.64 16.74 -28.09
N ALA A 78 -36.57 17.69 -28.06
CA ALA A 78 -36.46 18.87 -27.21
C ALA A 78 -36.29 18.44 -25.75
N LEU A 79 -35.27 18.98 -25.06
CA LEU A 79 -34.93 18.67 -23.68
C LEU A 79 -34.59 17.20 -23.38
N GLU A 80 -34.32 16.38 -24.40
CA GLU A 80 -34.00 14.96 -24.24
C GLU A 80 -32.57 14.76 -23.73
N SER A 81 -32.42 13.86 -22.76
CA SER A 81 -31.14 13.38 -22.27
C SER A 81 -30.95 11.90 -22.59
N ARG A 82 -29.72 11.51 -22.95
CA ARG A 82 -29.34 10.13 -23.22
C ARG A 82 -28.06 9.76 -22.48
N THR A 83 -28.04 8.55 -21.92
CA THR A 83 -26.88 8.01 -21.20
C THR A 83 -26.02 7.15 -22.14
N TYR A 84 -24.73 7.44 -22.15
CA TYR A 84 -23.69 6.69 -22.82
C TYR A 84 -22.86 5.93 -21.78
N VAL A 85 -22.37 4.75 -22.16
CA VAL A 85 -21.51 3.91 -21.31
C VAL A 85 -20.13 3.84 -21.94
N VAL A 86 -19.12 4.33 -21.22
CA VAL A 86 -17.71 4.30 -21.60
C VAL A 86 -17.06 3.10 -20.93
N SER A 87 -16.58 2.14 -21.71
CA SER A 87 -15.80 1.00 -21.22
C SER A 87 -14.34 1.18 -21.61
N ILE A 88 -13.46 1.17 -20.60
CA ILE A 88 -12.02 1.40 -20.74
C ILE A 88 -11.30 0.10 -20.42
N ASN A 89 -10.56 -0.44 -21.37
CA ASN A 89 -9.76 -1.66 -21.22
C ASN A 89 -8.30 -1.34 -20.87
N THR A 90 -7.62 -2.34 -20.31
CA THR A 90 -6.20 -2.29 -19.94
C THR A 90 -5.26 -2.43 -21.14
N ASN A 91 -5.78 -2.84 -22.30
CA ASN A 91 -5.02 -2.87 -23.55
C ASN A 91 -5.04 -1.50 -24.25
N GLY A 92 -3.91 -1.10 -24.83
CA GLY A 92 -3.76 0.15 -25.57
C GLY A 92 -2.55 0.98 -25.11
N PRO A 93 -2.39 2.19 -25.66
CA PRO A 93 -1.27 3.07 -25.33
C PRO A 93 -1.14 3.37 -23.83
N PRO A 94 0.10 3.58 -23.32
CA PRO A 94 0.37 3.88 -21.91
C PRO A 94 -0.33 5.12 -21.38
N VAL A 95 -0.47 6.13 -22.23
CA VAL A 95 -1.14 7.38 -21.90
C VAL A 95 -2.52 7.31 -22.54
N ILE A 96 -3.55 7.47 -21.73
CA ILE A 96 -4.91 7.61 -22.19
C ILE A 96 -5.15 9.11 -22.36
N ASP A 97 -5.33 9.53 -23.61
CA ASP A 97 -5.76 10.88 -23.97
C ASP A 97 -6.73 10.76 -25.14
N ALA A 98 -7.96 10.36 -24.80
CA ALA A 98 -9.01 10.11 -25.77
C ALA A 98 -10.01 11.26 -25.76
N THR A 99 -10.47 11.66 -26.94
CA THR A 99 -11.51 12.67 -27.11
C THR A 99 -12.63 12.13 -27.99
N TYR A 100 -13.84 12.11 -27.45
CA TYR A 100 -15.06 11.91 -28.22
C TYR A 100 -15.69 13.28 -28.52
N THR A 101 -15.97 13.54 -29.79
CA THR A 101 -16.62 14.78 -30.25
C THR A 101 -18.01 14.45 -30.77
N PHE A 102 -19.04 15.00 -30.15
CA PHE A 102 -20.42 14.79 -30.57
C PHE A 102 -20.77 15.84 -31.63
N ASN A 103 -20.88 15.45 -32.90
CA ASN A 103 -21.08 16.40 -33.99
C ASN A 103 -22.58 16.69 -34.18
N PHE A 104 -23.09 17.70 -33.47
CA PHE A 104 -24.40 18.27 -33.76
C PHE A 104 -24.28 19.31 -34.90
N GLU A 105 -25.41 19.70 -35.50
CA GLU A 105 -25.41 20.61 -36.66
C GLU A 105 -24.80 21.99 -36.36
N THR A 106 -24.96 22.48 -35.13
CA THR A 106 -24.54 23.83 -34.73
C THR A 106 -23.42 23.85 -33.69
N GLU A 107 -23.12 22.70 -33.07
CA GLU A 107 -22.18 22.61 -31.95
C GLU A 107 -21.47 21.25 -31.89
N GLN A 108 -20.34 21.23 -31.19
CA GLN A 108 -19.47 20.05 -31.09
C GLN A 108 -18.98 19.84 -29.65
N PRO A 109 -19.86 19.53 -28.68
CA PRO A 109 -19.42 19.27 -27.33
C PRO A 109 -18.54 18.02 -27.28
N THR A 110 -17.58 18.00 -26.36
CA THR A 110 -16.56 16.95 -26.28
C THR A 110 -16.56 16.26 -24.93
N LEU A 111 -16.35 14.95 -24.94
CA LEU A 111 -15.98 14.16 -23.77
C LEU A 111 -14.47 13.86 -23.84
N LYS A 112 -13.72 14.29 -22.83
CA LYS A 112 -12.30 13.95 -22.69
C LYS A 112 -12.11 12.82 -21.69
N VAL A 113 -11.38 11.79 -22.06
CA VAL A 113 -10.98 10.68 -21.17
C VAL A 113 -9.47 10.71 -21.04
N THR A 114 -8.99 10.93 -19.81
CA THR A 114 -7.57 11.08 -19.52
C THR A 114 -7.12 10.11 -18.45
N GLY A 115 -5.91 9.56 -18.57
CA GLY A 115 -5.38 8.59 -17.62
C GLY A 115 -4.05 8.00 -18.06
N ARG A 116 -3.60 7.00 -17.32
CA ARG A 116 -2.39 6.23 -17.63
C ARG A 116 -2.71 4.76 -17.43
N ARG A 117 -2.47 3.93 -18.43
CA ARG A 117 -2.46 2.48 -18.24
C ARG A 117 -1.24 2.14 -17.39
N VAL A 118 -1.35 1.13 -16.53
CA VAL A 118 -0.25 0.60 -15.74
C VAL A 118 -0.01 -0.83 -16.17
N VAL A 119 1.26 -1.21 -16.31
CA VAL A 119 1.67 -2.56 -16.68
C VAL A 119 1.88 -3.39 -15.43
N LEU A 120 1.33 -4.59 -15.42
CA LEU A 120 1.62 -5.59 -14.40
C LEU A 120 3.01 -6.17 -14.63
N TRP A 121 3.80 -6.28 -13.57
CA TRP A 121 5.03 -7.06 -13.61
C TRP A 121 4.67 -8.54 -13.47
N PRO A 122 4.84 -9.37 -14.51
CA PRO A 122 4.20 -10.68 -14.55
C PRO A 122 5.01 -11.80 -13.92
N PHE A 123 6.26 -11.55 -13.55
CA PHE A 123 7.19 -12.58 -13.09
C PHE A 123 7.13 -12.74 -11.57
N ILE A 124 7.20 -13.98 -11.11
CA ILE A 124 7.26 -14.33 -9.69
C ILE A 124 8.72 -14.24 -9.22
N PRO A 125 8.99 -13.59 -8.08
CA PRO A 125 10.35 -13.50 -7.55
C PRO A 125 10.82 -14.86 -7.02
N GLU A 126 12.14 -15.04 -6.96
CA GLU A 126 12.74 -16.12 -6.19
C GLU A 126 12.35 -16.02 -4.71
N THR A 127 12.38 -17.17 -4.02
CA THR A 127 12.11 -17.23 -2.59
C THR A 127 13.19 -16.49 -1.80
N GLY A 128 12.81 -15.89 -0.67
CA GLY A 128 13.74 -15.08 0.13
C GLY A 128 13.85 -13.62 -0.33
N HIS A 129 12.78 -13.07 -0.92
CA HIS A 129 12.72 -11.65 -1.26
C HIS A 129 12.67 -10.73 -0.03
N ASP A 130 13.25 -9.55 -0.18
CA ASP A 130 13.31 -8.55 0.87
C ASP A 130 12.18 -7.52 0.74
N GLU A 131 11.49 -7.26 1.84
CA GLU A 131 10.60 -6.12 2.00
C GLU A 131 11.21 -5.14 2.99
N THR A 132 11.37 -3.88 2.57
CA THR A 132 11.86 -2.81 3.45
C THR A 132 10.75 -1.82 3.73
N MET A 133 10.60 -1.44 5.01
CA MET A 133 9.67 -0.42 5.46
C MET A 133 10.43 0.69 6.19
N GLU A 134 10.29 1.92 5.71
CA GLU A 134 11.00 3.08 6.22
C GLU A 134 10.02 4.10 6.83
N TRP A 135 10.10 4.27 8.15
CA TRP A 135 9.45 5.36 8.87
C TRP A 135 10.39 6.55 9.00
N LYS A 136 9.82 7.76 9.06
CA LYS A 136 10.58 8.97 9.37
C LYS A 136 10.10 9.51 10.70
N THR A 137 10.97 9.48 11.70
CA THR A 137 10.69 10.00 13.05
C THR A 137 11.74 11.03 13.40
N ASP A 138 11.29 12.17 13.93
CA ASP A 138 12.15 13.17 14.52
C ASP A 138 12.19 13.01 16.05
N ILE A 139 13.37 13.19 16.64
CA ILE A 139 13.62 13.04 18.08
C ILE A 139 14.19 14.35 18.62
N LEU A 140 13.38 15.04 19.41
CA LEU A 140 13.75 16.26 20.11
C LEU A 140 14.10 15.89 21.55
N SER A 141 15.38 15.76 21.84
CA SER A 141 15.88 15.43 23.19
C SER A 141 16.29 16.68 23.97
N SER A 142 16.03 16.67 25.27
CA SER A 142 16.53 17.59 26.28
C SER A 142 17.21 16.80 27.40
N TYR A 143 17.80 17.47 28.39
CA TYR A 143 18.49 16.79 29.49
C TYR A 143 17.62 15.81 30.28
N LYS A 144 16.30 16.08 30.44
CA LYS A 144 15.35 15.25 31.22
C LYS A 144 14.21 14.60 30.42
N ASN A 145 13.91 15.14 29.24
CA ASN A 145 12.74 14.73 28.46
C ASN A 145 13.07 14.54 26.99
N GLU A 146 12.28 13.72 26.32
CA GLU A 146 12.37 13.47 24.88
C GLU A 146 10.98 13.55 24.26
N GLN A 147 10.85 14.30 23.17
CA GLN A 147 9.65 14.33 22.34
C GLN A 147 9.93 13.65 21.00
N ARG A 148 8.98 12.84 20.52
CA ARG A 148 9.11 12.10 19.25
C ARG A 148 7.95 12.38 18.32
N LEU A 149 8.26 12.75 17.08
CA LEU A 149 7.27 13.09 16.06
C LEU A 149 7.39 12.14 14.87
N ALA A 150 6.31 11.45 14.50
CA ALA A 150 6.27 10.72 13.23
C ALA A 150 5.93 11.70 12.10
N LEU A 151 6.83 11.82 11.13
CA LEU A 151 6.69 12.72 9.98
C LEU A 151 6.01 12.06 8.78
N ARG A 152 5.77 10.74 8.85
CA ARG A 152 5.03 9.97 7.85
C ARG A 152 3.82 9.31 8.50
N THR A 153 2.68 9.36 7.81
CA THR A 153 1.46 8.66 8.25
C THR A 153 1.60 7.15 8.09
N ALA A 154 2.16 6.69 6.97
CA ALA A 154 2.46 5.30 6.66
C ALA A 154 3.95 5.16 6.25
N PRO A 155 4.59 4.00 6.48
CA PRO A 155 5.97 3.78 6.04
C PRO A 155 6.08 3.76 4.52
N ARG A 156 7.22 4.23 4.01
CA ARG A 156 7.62 3.92 2.64
C ARG A 156 7.96 2.44 2.56
N GLN A 157 7.41 1.76 1.57
CA GLN A 157 7.60 0.34 1.37
C GLN A 157 8.34 0.14 0.05
N SER A 158 9.35 -0.73 0.06
CA SER A 158 10.05 -1.11 -1.15
C SER A 158 10.26 -2.62 -1.17
N PHE A 159 10.00 -3.23 -2.33
CA PHE A 159 10.25 -4.64 -2.56
C PHE A 159 11.54 -4.82 -3.36
N ARG A 160 12.50 -5.57 -2.81
CA ARG A 160 13.70 -5.98 -3.55
C ARG A 160 13.51 -7.42 -3.99
N HIS A 161 13.36 -7.60 -5.29
CA HIS A 161 13.06 -8.89 -5.90
C HIS A 161 14.12 -9.27 -6.93
N ALA A 162 14.52 -10.53 -6.88
CA ALA A 162 15.23 -11.21 -7.96
C ALA A 162 14.25 -12.18 -8.65
N PHE A 163 14.32 -12.28 -9.96
CA PHE A 163 13.46 -13.14 -10.79
C PHE A 163 14.35 -14.01 -11.66
N LEU A 164 14.13 -15.32 -11.63
CA LEU A 164 14.78 -16.27 -12.53
C LEU A 164 13.95 -16.40 -13.79
N LEU A 165 14.49 -15.95 -14.93
CA LEU A 165 13.77 -15.88 -16.20
C LEU A 165 14.34 -16.86 -17.21
N ASP A 166 13.47 -17.60 -17.89
CA ASP A 166 13.85 -18.34 -19.11
C ASP A 166 14.11 -17.36 -20.29
N PRO A 167 14.62 -17.83 -21.44
CA PRO A 167 14.92 -16.95 -22.58
C PRO A 167 13.72 -16.17 -23.17
N ASP A 168 12.51 -16.75 -23.15
CA ASP A 168 11.28 -16.09 -23.63
C ASP A 168 10.83 -15.02 -22.62
N GLN A 169 10.78 -15.40 -21.34
CA GLN A 169 10.50 -14.50 -20.22
C GLN A 169 11.49 -13.35 -20.16
N PHE A 170 12.77 -13.59 -20.38
CA PHE A 170 13.80 -12.55 -20.43
C PHE A 170 13.52 -11.55 -21.56
N SER A 171 13.18 -12.04 -22.76
CA SER A 171 12.87 -11.19 -23.91
C SER A 171 11.65 -10.31 -23.63
N ARG A 172 10.60 -10.89 -23.01
CA ARG A 172 9.40 -10.15 -22.57
C ARG A 172 9.71 -9.13 -21.47
N ALA A 173 10.46 -9.53 -20.44
CA ALA A 173 10.88 -8.66 -19.36
C ALA A 173 11.66 -7.46 -19.91
N LYS A 174 12.59 -7.70 -20.82
CA LYS A 174 13.37 -6.66 -21.48
C LYS A 174 12.49 -5.70 -22.27
N ALA A 175 11.49 -6.20 -23.01
CA ALA A 175 10.53 -5.36 -23.74
C ALA A 175 9.72 -4.47 -22.79
N ILE A 176 9.16 -5.07 -21.72
CA ILE A 176 8.43 -4.35 -20.67
C ILE A 176 9.33 -3.27 -20.04
N SER A 177 10.55 -3.61 -19.64
CA SER A 177 11.49 -2.67 -19.03
C SER A 177 11.92 -1.56 -19.97
N THR A 178 12.04 -1.82 -21.27
CA THR A 178 12.46 -0.80 -22.26
C THR A 178 11.39 0.28 -22.43
N GLN A 179 10.12 -0.11 -22.57
CA GLN A 179 9.02 0.84 -22.78
C GLN A 179 8.60 1.53 -21.45
N TRP A 180 8.82 0.86 -20.33
CA TRP A 180 8.26 1.22 -19.03
C TRP A 180 9.28 1.60 -17.96
N ALA A 181 10.55 1.80 -18.34
CA ALA A 181 11.61 2.26 -17.45
C ALA A 181 11.16 3.48 -16.64
N HIS A 182 11.40 3.44 -15.33
CA HIS A 182 11.06 4.49 -14.35
C HIS A 182 9.56 4.83 -14.22
N ARG A 183 8.67 4.10 -14.89
CA ARG A 183 7.21 4.26 -14.75
C ARG A 183 6.68 3.42 -13.59
N VAL A 184 5.39 3.59 -13.32
CA VAL A 184 4.67 2.82 -12.32
C VAL A 184 4.33 1.46 -12.91
N TYR A 185 4.59 0.41 -12.15
CA TYR A 185 4.16 -0.97 -12.36
C TYR A 185 3.12 -1.35 -11.31
N GLY A 186 2.24 -2.29 -11.65
CA GLY A 186 1.51 -3.07 -10.66
C GLY A 186 2.36 -4.29 -10.28
N ILE A 187 2.76 -4.39 -9.01
CA ILE A 187 3.48 -5.56 -8.49
C ILE A 187 2.74 -6.17 -7.30
N ALA A 188 2.62 -7.50 -7.31
CA ALA A 188 2.00 -8.22 -6.21
C ALA A 188 2.89 -8.22 -4.97
N ALA A 189 2.25 -8.15 -3.80
CA ALA A 189 2.87 -8.46 -2.53
C ALA A 189 3.03 -9.98 -2.40
N TRP A 190 4.03 -10.55 -3.07
CA TRP A 190 4.24 -12.01 -3.15
C TRP A 190 4.40 -12.72 -1.80
N ALA A 191 4.82 -12.01 -0.76
CA ALA A 191 4.86 -12.54 0.62
C ALA A 191 3.46 -12.92 1.17
N GLU A 192 2.41 -12.37 0.59
CA GLU A 192 1.03 -12.45 1.07
C GLU A 192 0.10 -13.21 0.12
N VAL A 193 0.68 -13.89 -0.88
CA VAL A 193 -0.05 -14.65 -1.89
C VAL A 193 -0.86 -15.80 -1.28
N SER A 194 -2.05 -16.08 -1.80
CA SER A 194 -2.89 -17.23 -1.44
C SER A 194 -3.21 -18.05 -2.69
N LEU A 195 -3.29 -19.37 -2.54
CA LEU A 195 -3.65 -20.29 -3.62
C LEU A 195 -5.18 -20.45 -3.69
N LEU A 196 -5.73 -20.46 -4.90
CA LEU A 196 -7.14 -20.74 -5.20
C LEU A 196 -7.25 -22.08 -5.93
N GLU A 197 -7.30 -23.17 -5.17
CA GLU A 197 -7.25 -24.55 -5.69
C GLU A 197 -8.44 -24.93 -6.60
N GLY A 198 -9.60 -24.30 -6.41
CA GLY A 198 -10.84 -24.64 -7.15
C GLY A 198 -11.01 -23.94 -8.50
N GLY A 199 -10.09 -23.03 -8.88
CA GLY A 199 -10.33 -22.09 -9.97
C GLY A 199 -11.50 -21.13 -9.68
N LEU A 200 -11.88 -20.34 -10.68
CA LEU A 200 -12.98 -19.37 -10.59
C LEU A 200 -13.83 -19.44 -11.86
N THR A 201 -15.11 -19.14 -11.76
CA THR A 201 -16.02 -19.11 -12.92
C THR A 201 -16.27 -17.69 -13.41
N ALA A 202 -16.47 -17.54 -14.71
CA ALA A 202 -16.94 -16.31 -15.32
C ALA A 202 -18.26 -15.85 -14.65
N GLY A 203 -18.44 -14.53 -14.56
CA GLY A 203 -19.59 -13.92 -13.88
C GLY A 203 -19.44 -13.82 -12.36
N ALA A 204 -18.46 -14.48 -11.74
CA ALA A 204 -18.29 -14.40 -10.28
C ALA A 204 -17.97 -12.97 -9.84
N THR A 205 -18.70 -12.48 -8.85
CA THR A 205 -18.49 -11.19 -8.20
C THR A 205 -17.86 -11.31 -6.82
N PHE A 206 -17.67 -12.54 -6.32
CA PHE A 206 -17.05 -12.83 -5.04
C PHE A 206 -16.00 -13.93 -5.21
N ILE A 207 -14.80 -13.70 -4.70
CA ILE A 207 -13.71 -14.68 -4.70
C ILE A 207 -13.55 -15.20 -3.26
N PRO A 208 -13.90 -16.47 -2.98
CA PRO A 208 -13.80 -17.05 -1.65
C PRO A 208 -12.36 -17.50 -1.35
N PHE A 209 -11.76 -16.94 -0.30
CA PHE A 209 -10.48 -17.39 0.25
C PHE A 209 -10.21 -16.73 1.60
N ASN A 210 -9.26 -17.25 2.37
CA ASN A 210 -8.87 -16.63 3.62
C ASN A 210 -8.09 -15.32 3.37
N THR A 211 -8.69 -14.18 3.68
CA THR A 211 -8.05 -12.87 3.59
C THR A 211 -7.26 -12.52 4.85
N ALA A 212 -7.35 -13.35 5.89
CA ALA A 212 -6.59 -13.14 7.12
C ALA A 212 -5.08 -13.25 6.82
N PHE A 213 -4.32 -12.36 7.47
CA PHE A 213 -2.85 -12.34 7.42
C PHE A 213 -2.24 -11.82 6.11
N ALA A 214 -2.99 -10.99 5.39
CA ALA A 214 -2.54 -10.25 4.22
C ALA A 214 -3.20 -8.86 4.19
N ASP A 215 -2.60 -7.94 3.45
CA ASP A 215 -3.00 -6.54 3.33
C ASP A 215 -3.99 -6.34 2.17
N TYR A 216 -5.10 -7.08 2.18
CA TYR A 216 -6.22 -6.78 1.29
C TYR A 216 -6.98 -5.57 1.82
N ARG A 217 -7.31 -4.63 0.93
CA ARG A 217 -7.97 -3.36 1.30
C ARG A 217 -9.24 -3.16 0.46
N ASN A 218 -10.23 -2.52 1.06
CA ASN A 218 -11.42 -2.05 0.33
C ASN A 218 -11.01 -1.03 -0.73
N ASP A 219 -11.73 -1.00 -1.86
CA ASP A 219 -11.47 -0.08 -2.98
C ASP A 219 -10.02 -0.13 -3.52
N ASP A 220 -9.35 -1.27 -3.38
CA ASP A 220 -7.98 -1.50 -3.83
C ASP A 220 -7.92 -2.64 -4.86
N LEU A 221 -6.72 -2.95 -5.34
CA LEU A 221 -6.50 -3.92 -6.42
C LEU A 221 -5.92 -5.23 -5.90
N VAL A 222 -6.29 -6.32 -6.57
CA VAL A 222 -5.66 -7.64 -6.42
C VAL A 222 -5.19 -8.18 -7.76
N LEU A 223 -4.16 -9.01 -7.69
CA LEU A 223 -3.67 -9.78 -8.81
C LEU A 223 -4.29 -11.18 -8.76
N LEU A 224 -4.86 -11.63 -9.87
CA LEU A 224 -4.98 -13.05 -10.16
C LEU A 224 -3.85 -13.46 -11.11
N TRP A 225 -3.12 -14.51 -10.75
CA TRP A 225 -1.98 -14.99 -11.51
C TRP A 225 -2.08 -16.50 -11.69
N ALA A 226 -2.14 -16.96 -12.94
CA ALA A 226 -2.05 -18.38 -13.30
C ALA A 226 -0.72 -18.69 -14.00
N SER A 227 -0.20 -17.75 -14.78
CA SER A 227 1.14 -17.81 -15.37
C SER A 227 1.65 -16.41 -15.71
N ASP A 228 2.91 -16.30 -16.13
CA ASP A 228 3.52 -15.05 -16.62
C ASP A 228 2.83 -14.49 -17.89
N LYS A 229 1.98 -15.29 -18.55
CA LYS A 229 1.16 -14.91 -19.71
C LYS A 229 -0.32 -14.80 -19.40
N ARG A 230 -0.78 -15.38 -18.28
CA ARG A 230 -2.17 -15.34 -17.83
C ARG A 230 -2.26 -14.74 -16.42
N LEU A 231 -2.42 -13.43 -16.39
CA LEU A 231 -2.58 -12.64 -15.18
C LEU A 231 -3.54 -11.47 -15.43
N ILE A 232 -4.26 -11.06 -14.41
CA ILE A 232 -5.15 -9.89 -14.46
C ILE A 232 -5.16 -9.18 -13.12
N ALA A 233 -5.35 -7.85 -13.16
CA ALA A 233 -5.66 -7.08 -11.96
C ALA A 233 -7.17 -6.82 -11.88
N LEU A 234 -7.73 -7.01 -10.69
CA LEU A 234 -9.14 -6.81 -10.42
C LEU A 234 -9.32 -5.77 -9.31
N GLU A 235 -10.34 -4.94 -9.45
CA GLU A 235 -10.76 -3.99 -8.41
C GLU A 235 -11.65 -4.68 -7.39
N ILE A 236 -11.31 -4.51 -6.11
CA ILE A 236 -12.12 -4.91 -4.97
C ILE A 236 -13.03 -3.76 -4.57
N THR A 237 -14.26 -4.07 -4.17
CA THR A 237 -15.14 -3.14 -3.44
C THR A 237 -14.97 -3.32 -1.94
N THR A 238 -15.22 -4.55 -1.46
CA THR A 238 -15.21 -4.89 -0.03
C THR A 238 -14.39 -6.15 0.23
N VAL A 239 -13.58 -6.12 1.30
CA VAL A 239 -12.84 -7.26 1.84
C VAL A 239 -13.59 -7.81 3.04
N GLU A 240 -13.82 -9.13 3.02
CA GLU A 240 -14.41 -9.89 4.12
C GLU A 240 -13.42 -10.95 4.61
N PRO A 241 -13.55 -11.47 5.84
CA PRO A 241 -12.64 -12.51 6.35
C PRO A 241 -12.56 -13.78 5.47
N GLY A 242 -13.63 -14.08 4.73
CA GLY A 242 -13.74 -15.27 3.87
C GLY A 242 -13.58 -15.00 2.37
N GLY A 243 -13.25 -13.78 1.96
CA GLY A 243 -13.03 -13.47 0.54
C GLY A 243 -13.10 -11.99 0.20
N VAL A 244 -13.12 -11.68 -1.09
CA VAL A 244 -13.22 -10.30 -1.58
C VAL A 244 -14.34 -10.17 -2.61
N HIS A 245 -15.07 -9.06 -2.55
CA HIS A 245 -16.07 -8.68 -3.54
C HIS A 245 -15.40 -7.88 -4.66
N LEU A 246 -15.65 -8.29 -5.90
CA LEU A 246 -15.15 -7.62 -7.09
C LEU A 246 -16.09 -6.50 -7.50
N LYS A 247 -15.51 -5.45 -8.07
CA LYS A 247 -16.27 -4.33 -8.63
C LYS A 247 -16.92 -4.67 -9.97
N LEU A 248 -16.24 -5.48 -10.78
CA LEU A 248 -16.76 -6.03 -12.02
C LEU A 248 -16.71 -7.56 -11.92
N PRO A 249 -17.72 -8.26 -12.47
CA PRO A 249 -17.70 -9.72 -12.51
C PRO A 249 -16.49 -10.20 -13.33
N LEU A 250 -15.99 -11.40 -13.02
CA LEU A 250 -14.97 -12.05 -13.85
C LEU A 250 -15.48 -12.23 -15.28
N GLU A 251 -14.67 -11.86 -16.27
CA GLU A 251 -15.06 -11.98 -17.69
C GLU A 251 -14.96 -13.42 -18.20
N GLU A 252 -14.01 -14.18 -17.67
CA GLU A 252 -13.67 -15.53 -18.12
C GLU A 252 -13.48 -16.48 -16.94
N ASP A 253 -13.56 -17.79 -17.20
CA ASP A 253 -13.20 -18.82 -16.22
C ASP A 253 -11.70 -18.80 -15.96
N TRP A 254 -11.29 -19.03 -14.72
CA TRP A 254 -9.90 -19.13 -14.31
C TRP A 254 -9.56 -20.53 -13.80
N PRO A 255 -8.40 -21.08 -14.19
CA PRO A 255 -7.89 -22.31 -13.58
C PRO A 255 -7.46 -22.05 -12.13
N GLU A 256 -6.94 -23.09 -11.48
CA GLU A 256 -6.16 -22.92 -10.26
C GLU A 256 -5.12 -21.79 -10.45
N CYS A 257 -5.16 -20.82 -9.54
CA CYS A 257 -4.38 -19.61 -9.66
C CYS A 257 -4.04 -19.03 -8.28
N PHE A 258 -3.11 -18.09 -8.27
CA PHE A 258 -2.73 -17.34 -7.08
C PHE A 258 -3.47 -16.00 -7.04
N ILE A 259 -3.88 -15.60 -5.84
CA ILE A 259 -4.38 -14.26 -5.54
C ILE A 259 -3.41 -13.54 -4.60
N ALA A 260 -3.09 -12.29 -4.90
CA ALA A 260 -2.22 -11.47 -4.05
C ALA A 260 -2.67 -10.00 -4.03
N PRO A 261 -2.45 -9.25 -2.93
CA PRO A 261 -2.61 -7.81 -2.92
C PRO A 261 -1.68 -7.16 -3.94
N LEU A 262 -2.17 -6.15 -4.65
CA LEU A 262 -1.44 -5.51 -5.73
C LEU A 262 -1.04 -4.09 -5.31
N ARG A 263 0.19 -3.69 -5.63
CA ARG A 263 0.75 -2.40 -5.25
C ARG A 263 1.28 -1.67 -6.48
N PHE A 264 0.99 -0.38 -6.55
CA PHE A 264 1.60 0.51 -7.52
C PHE A 264 3.01 0.89 -7.05
N ALA A 265 4.03 0.47 -7.79
CA ALA A 265 5.43 0.74 -7.45
C ALA A 265 6.23 1.26 -8.63
N ARG A 266 7.28 2.04 -8.38
CA ARG A 266 8.19 2.55 -9.41
C ARG A 266 9.55 1.88 -9.29
N THR A 267 10.22 1.64 -10.41
CA THR A 267 11.61 1.18 -10.44
C THR A 267 12.55 2.35 -10.73
N LEU A 268 12.98 3.06 -9.69
CA LEU A 268 13.83 4.24 -9.86
C LEU A 268 15.19 3.91 -10.48
N SER A 269 15.77 2.77 -10.11
CA SER A 269 17.04 2.28 -10.67
C SER A 269 16.85 1.43 -11.94
N GLY A 270 15.61 1.28 -12.42
CA GLY A 270 15.28 0.36 -13.51
C GLY A 270 15.34 -1.12 -13.08
N VAL A 271 15.47 -2.00 -14.07
CA VAL A 271 15.61 -3.45 -13.90
C VAL A 271 16.98 -3.86 -14.42
N GLU A 272 17.76 -4.52 -13.56
CA GLU A 272 19.07 -5.08 -13.90
C GLU A 272 18.90 -6.52 -14.39
N TYR A 273 19.69 -6.92 -15.38
CA TYR A 273 19.70 -8.28 -15.90
C TYR A 273 21.11 -8.85 -15.88
N SER A 274 21.29 -9.95 -15.13
CA SER A 274 22.53 -10.70 -15.07
C SER A 274 22.39 -12.01 -15.82
N ARG A 275 23.24 -12.22 -16.82
CA ARG A 275 23.30 -13.45 -17.61
C ARG A 275 24.52 -14.23 -17.17
N SER A 276 24.33 -15.49 -16.81
CA SER A 276 25.45 -16.39 -16.51
C SER A 276 25.62 -17.40 -17.65
N HIS A 277 26.47 -18.43 -17.45
CA HIS A 277 26.68 -19.48 -18.45
C HIS A 277 25.46 -20.43 -18.60
N ASN A 278 24.50 -20.36 -17.68
CA ASN A 278 23.24 -21.09 -17.76
C ASN A 278 22.23 -20.39 -18.69
N GLU A 279 21.16 -21.10 -19.05
CA GLU A 279 20.11 -20.56 -19.93
C GLU A 279 19.20 -19.54 -19.23
N TYR A 280 19.24 -19.51 -17.89
CA TYR A 280 18.42 -18.60 -17.10
C TYR A 280 19.09 -17.24 -16.91
N THR A 281 18.29 -16.19 -16.99
CA THR A 281 18.73 -14.82 -16.72
C THR A 281 18.11 -14.35 -15.42
N VAL A 282 18.94 -13.79 -14.52
CA VAL A 282 18.45 -13.22 -13.27
C VAL A 282 18.11 -11.75 -13.52
N ALA A 283 16.83 -11.39 -13.37
CA ALA A 283 16.41 -10.00 -13.33
C ALA A 283 16.32 -9.51 -11.89
N SER A 284 16.89 -8.36 -11.56
CA SER A 284 16.84 -7.76 -10.22
C SER A 284 16.25 -6.37 -10.30
N ALA A 285 15.27 -6.08 -9.44
CA ALA A 285 14.62 -4.78 -9.41
C ALA A 285 14.22 -4.37 -7.99
N LEU A 286 14.32 -3.07 -7.73
CA LEU A 286 13.78 -2.42 -6.54
C LEU A 286 12.49 -1.70 -6.92
N PHE A 287 11.38 -2.11 -6.29
CA PHE A 287 10.06 -1.55 -6.52
C PHE A 287 9.66 -0.67 -5.34
N ASP A 288 9.69 0.65 -5.53
CA ASP A 288 9.28 1.63 -4.53
C ASP A 288 7.78 1.86 -4.60
N VAL A 289 7.04 1.43 -3.57
CA VAL A 289 5.59 1.56 -3.51
C VAL A 289 5.19 3.03 -3.39
N THR A 290 4.33 3.46 -4.30
CA THR A 290 3.93 4.88 -4.45
C THR A 290 3.01 5.35 -3.34
N GLN A 291 2.12 4.47 -2.85
CA GLN A 291 1.21 4.75 -1.77
C GLN A 291 1.03 3.50 -0.91
N ASN A 292 1.28 3.66 0.39
CA ASN A 292 1.13 2.61 1.38
C ASN A 292 0.21 3.08 2.51
N THR A 293 -0.30 2.13 3.30
CA THR A 293 -1.15 2.41 4.47
C THR A 293 -0.47 1.98 5.76
N ASP A 294 -0.94 2.52 6.88
CA ASP A 294 -0.48 2.11 8.20
C ASP A 294 -1.31 0.92 8.70
N LEU A 295 -0.67 -0.23 8.91
CA LEU A 295 -1.29 -1.46 9.40
C LEU A 295 -1.18 -1.63 10.93
N GLY A 296 -0.83 -0.53 11.61
CA GLY A 296 -0.41 -0.55 13.01
C GLY A 296 -1.49 -1.01 13.97
N THR A 297 -1.28 -2.14 14.63
CA THR A 297 -2.06 -2.58 15.79
C THR A 297 -1.17 -3.29 16.80
N ASP A 298 -1.46 -3.05 18.08
CA ASP A 298 -0.84 -3.75 19.21
C ASP A 298 -1.63 -5.00 19.64
N SER A 299 -2.67 -5.35 18.88
CA SER A 299 -3.49 -6.55 19.13
C SER A 299 -2.61 -7.79 19.21
N GLY A 300 -2.66 -8.48 20.35
CA GLY A 300 -1.87 -9.70 20.60
C GLY A 300 -0.74 -9.52 21.62
N PHE A 301 -0.40 -8.28 21.99
CA PHE A 301 0.60 -8.00 23.02
C PHE A 301 -0.04 -7.47 24.31
N PRO A 302 0.39 -7.93 25.50
CA PRO A 302 -0.14 -7.40 26.75
C PRO A 302 0.29 -5.95 26.95
N SER A 303 -0.51 -5.17 27.67
CA SER A 303 -0.20 -3.79 28.03
C SER A 303 0.29 -3.69 29.46
N TYR A 304 1.32 -2.87 29.69
CA TYR A 304 1.82 -2.52 31.00
C TYR A 304 2.09 -1.03 31.08
N ARG A 305 1.50 -0.36 32.08
CA ARG A 305 1.60 1.11 32.27
C ARG A 305 1.29 1.91 31.00
N GLY A 306 0.27 1.48 30.25
CA GLY A 306 -0.18 2.15 29.03
C GLY A 306 0.70 1.92 27.78
N LYS A 307 1.67 1.00 27.82
CA LYS A 307 2.51 0.64 26.66
C LYS A 307 2.46 -0.87 26.42
N PRO A 308 2.52 -1.33 25.16
CA PRO A 308 2.58 -2.75 24.86
C PRO A 308 3.90 -3.36 25.33
N VAL A 309 3.87 -4.63 25.71
CA VAL A 309 5.04 -5.42 26.08
C VAL A 309 5.35 -6.42 24.97
N MET A 310 6.55 -6.36 24.41
CA MET A 310 7.04 -7.35 23.45
C MET A 310 7.32 -8.67 24.18
N THR A 311 6.39 -9.62 24.02
CA THR A 311 6.45 -10.92 24.66
C THR A 311 7.14 -12.00 23.83
N ASP A 312 7.49 -11.68 22.59
CA ASP A 312 8.25 -12.59 21.75
C ASP A 312 9.72 -12.51 22.13
N ARG A 313 10.32 -13.69 22.31
CA ARG A 313 11.76 -13.79 22.57
C ARG A 313 12.51 -13.49 21.28
N SER A 314 13.62 -12.76 21.39
CA SER A 314 14.54 -12.60 20.27
C SER A 314 15.10 -13.99 19.91
N ALA A 315 15.00 -14.35 18.64
CA ALA A 315 15.67 -15.52 18.10
C ALA A 315 17.19 -15.32 18.17
N ILE A 316 17.90 -16.34 18.66
CA ILE A 316 19.35 -16.34 18.77
C ILE A 316 19.88 -17.15 17.58
N VAL A 317 20.19 -16.46 16.48
CA VAL A 317 20.87 -17.05 15.31
C VAL A 317 22.38 -16.81 15.37
N GLY A 318 22.78 -15.78 16.12
CA GLY A 318 24.17 -15.43 16.45
C GLY A 318 24.20 -14.63 17.76
N ASP A 319 25.28 -13.90 18.00
CA ASP A 319 25.45 -13.15 19.25
C ASP A 319 24.39 -12.05 19.42
N LEU A 320 23.74 -12.05 20.58
CA LEU A 320 22.90 -10.94 21.02
C LEU A 320 23.80 -9.85 21.60
N ARG A 321 23.78 -8.66 21.00
CA ARG A 321 24.56 -7.51 21.46
C ARG A 321 23.68 -6.52 22.20
N GLU A 322 24.10 -6.17 23.40
CA GLU A 322 23.49 -5.13 24.22
C GLU A 322 24.53 -4.06 24.54
N ARG A 323 24.15 -2.79 24.43
CA ARG A 323 25.01 -1.65 24.78
C ARG A 323 24.26 -0.70 25.69
N ILE A 324 24.82 -0.49 26.87
CA ILE A 324 24.36 0.48 27.85
C ILE A 324 25.27 1.70 27.74
N ALA A 325 24.71 2.86 27.40
CA ALA A 325 25.48 4.09 27.21
C ALA A 325 24.72 5.33 27.67
N ARG A 326 25.44 6.33 28.17
CA ARG A 326 24.94 7.71 28.29
C ARG A 326 25.59 8.56 27.22
N THR A 327 24.84 9.53 26.72
CA THR A 327 25.41 10.50 25.78
C THR A 327 26.17 11.54 26.58
N VAL A 328 27.41 11.82 26.18
CA VAL A 328 28.34 12.71 26.88
C VAL A 328 29.00 13.66 25.90
N ASP A 329 29.24 14.89 26.35
CA ASP A 329 30.11 15.85 25.69
C ASP A 329 31.50 15.76 26.33
N VAL A 330 32.51 15.59 25.48
CA VAL A 330 33.90 15.46 25.90
C VAL A 330 34.63 16.72 25.47
N PHE A 331 35.08 17.50 26.44
CA PHE A 331 35.89 18.69 26.24
C PHE A 331 37.34 18.34 26.53
N ASP A 332 38.13 18.21 25.46
CA ASP A 332 39.57 17.98 25.53
C ASP A 332 40.31 19.17 24.91
N ASN A 333 41.13 19.84 25.71
CA ASN A 333 41.94 20.99 25.28
C ASN A 333 43.41 20.62 25.02
N GLY A 334 43.75 19.32 25.02
CA GLY A 334 45.07 18.77 24.66
C GLY A 334 46.21 19.07 25.64
N SER A 335 45.97 19.89 26.67
CA SER A 335 47.00 20.37 27.60
C SER A 335 46.61 20.16 29.07
N GLY A 336 45.31 20.03 29.34
CA GLY A 336 44.73 19.84 30.67
C GLY A 336 43.86 18.58 30.74
N PRO A 337 43.21 18.34 31.90
CA PRO A 337 42.35 17.17 32.09
C PRO A 337 41.12 17.23 31.19
N VAL A 338 40.75 16.09 30.63
CA VAL A 338 39.52 15.92 29.85
C VAL A 338 38.31 16.11 30.75
N GLN A 339 37.45 17.08 30.41
CA GLN A 339 36.19 17.31 31.10
C GLN A 339 35.07 16.60 30.35
N VAL A 340 34.24 15.84 31.07
CA VAL A 340 33.12 15.10 30.50
C VAL A 340 31.83 15.59 31.15
N ASP A 341 30.89 16.05 30.34
CA ASP A 341 29.54 16.41 30.79
C ASP A 341 28.51 15.45 30.18
N THR A 342 27.45 15.14 30.93
CA THR A 342 26.39 14.24 30.44
C THR A 342 25.31 15.05 29.74
N GLN A 343 24.96 14.67 28.52
CA GLN A 343 23.88 15.34 27.77
C GLN A 343 22.48 14.97 28.28
N THR A 344 22.33 13.85 28.98
CA THR A 344 21.04 13.32 29.47
C THR A 344 21.17 12.72 30.86
N ASP A 345 20.13 12.84 31.68
CA ASP A 345 20.08 12.22 33.01
C ASP A 345 19.65 10.73 32.98
N TRP A 346 19.31 10.19 31.81
CA TRP A 346 18.97 8.78 31.61
C TRP A 346 20.01 8.02 30.78
N VAL A 347 19.96 6.69 30.91
CA VAL A 347 20.79 5.74 30.18
C VAL A 347 20.04 5.21 28.97
N ARG A 348 20.73 5.10 27.83
CA ARG A 348 20.21 4.44 26.63
C ARG A 348 20.65 2.98 26.61
N ASN A 349 19.71 2.11 26.28
CA ASN A 349 19.97 0.72 25.98
C ASN A 349 19.77 0.48 24.47
N LEU A 350 20.79 -0.05 23.81
CA LEU A 350 20.73 -0.45 22.41
C LEU A 350 20.83 -1.97 22.33
N GLN A 351 19.85 -2.58 21.67
CA GLN A 351 19.78 -4.02 21.46
C GLN A 351 19.26 -4.31 20.05
N THR A 352 19.83 -5.34 19.41
CA THR A 352 19.31 -5.88 18.15
C THR A 352 18.33 -7.00 18.45
N LEU A 353 17.11 -6.90 17.90
CA LEU A 353 16.09 -7.95 18.00
C LEU A 353 15.97 -8.69 16.68
N SER A 354 16.02 -10.02 16.75
CA SER A 354 15.82 -10.91 15.62
C SER A 354 14.59 -11.75 15.86
N PHE A 355 13.76 -11.96 14.84
CA PHE A 355 12.54 -12.76 14.96
C PHE A 355 12.55 -13.87 13.92
N ILE A 356 12.22 -15.08 14.34
CA ILE A 356 11.93 -16.20 13.45
C ILE A 356 10.47 -16.57 13.66
N LYS A 357 9.67 -16.45 12.61
CA LYS A 357 8.25 -16.78 12.61
C LYS A 357 8.00 -17.86 11.57
N GLN A 358 7.27 -18.91 11.95
CA GLN A 358 7.00 -20.05 11.09
C GLN A 358 5.63 -19.96 10.40
N THR A 359 4.66 -19.30 11.04
CA THR A 359 3.30 -19.20 10.52
C THR A 359 3.06 -17.83 9.88
N ARG A 360 2.20 -17.79 8.85
CA ARG A 360 1.76 -16.53 8.23
C ARG A 360 1.09 -15.58 9.22
N GLN A 361 0.32 -16.15 10.16
CA GLN A 361 -0.32 -15.40 11.23
C GLN A 361 0.71 -14.67 12.11
N ASP A 362 1.78 -15.35 12.51
CA ASP A 362 2.81 -14.75 13.35
C ASP A 362 3.63 -13.67 12.60
N ILE A 363 3.93 -13.91 11.32
CA ILE A 363 4.59 -12.91 10.46
C ILE A 363 3.70 -11.67 10.34
N TRP A 364 2.41 -11.84 10.09
CA TRP A 364 1.45 -10.74 10.00
C TRP A 364 1.30 -9.97 11.30
N ASN A 365 1.20 -10.66 12.44
CA ASN A 365 1.13 -10.02 13.76
C ASN A 365 2.40 -9.21 14.06
N LEU A 366 3.58 -9.75 13.74
CA LEU A 366 4.84 -9.03 13.87
C LEU A 366 4.88 -7.79 12.98
N ARG A 367 4.46 -7.91 11.71
CA ARG A 367 4.37 -6.78 10.78
C ARG A 367 3.48 -5.67 11.32
N ARG A 368 2.26 -6.00 11.75
CA ARG A 368 1.32 -5.03 12.34
C ARG A 368 1.88 -4.38 13.60
N TRP A 369 2.60 -5.13 14.43
CA TRP A 369 3.28 -4.59 15.61
C TRP A 369 4.40 -3.60 15.25
N ILE A 370 5.22 -3.90 14.25
CA ILE A 370 6.28 -2.99 13.76
C ILE A 370 5.64 -1.69 13.25
N HIS A 371 4.57 -1.79 12.46
CA HIS A 371 3.79 -0.62 12.02
C HIS A 371 3.29 0.23 13.19
N ALA A 372 2.77 -0.40 14.24
CA ALA A 372 2.25 0.30 15.41
C ALA A 372 3.32 1.18 16.11
N ARG A 373 4.62 0.87 15.97
CA ARG A 373 5.71 1.66 16.55
C ARG A 373 5.95 2.99 15.83
N ARG A 374 5.56 3.07 14.55
CA ARG A 374 5.83 4.21 13.65
C ARG A 374 7.30 4.64 13.68
N GLY A 375 8.19 3.66 13.52
CA GLY A 375 9.64 3.84 13.64
C GLY A 375 10.04 4.03 15.10
N ARG A 376 10.61 5.19 15.44
CA ARG A 376 11.08 5.46 16.81
C ARG A 376 10.02 6.13 17.68
N GLN A 377 8.84 6.45 17.14
CA GLN A 377 7.87 7.31 17.82
C GLN A 377 7.27 6.68 19.08
N ARG A 378 6.78 5.44 19.00
CA ARG A 378 6.08 4.80 20.13
C ARG A 378 6.98 3.83 20.88
N GLY A 379 7.19 4.09 22.16
CA GLY A 379 7.90 3.17 23.06
C GLY A 379 7.09 1.91 23.37
N PHE A 380 7.80 0.86 23.76
CA PHE A 380 7.25 -0.42 24.21
C PHE A 380 8.13 -0.96 25.34
N TRP A 381 7.60 -1.92 26.10
CA TRP A 381 8.39 -2.65 27.08
C TRP A 381 9.02 -3.87 26.43
N LEU A 382 10.31 -4.04 26.65
CA LEU A 382 11.06 -5.20 26.19
C LEU A 382 11.64 -5.89 27.44
N PRO A 383 11.18 -7.11 27.77
CA PRO A 383 11.87 -7.93 28.74
C PRO A 383 13.29 -8.22 28.24
N SER A 384 14.29 -8.18 29.14
CA SER A 384 15.67 -8.57 28.82
C SER A 384 15.77 -10.03 28.36
N TRP A 385 14.80 -10.86 28.77
CA TRP A 385 14.80 -12.32 28.60
C TRP A 385 15.98 -13.05 29.24
N ASN A 386 16.75 -12.34 30.06
CA ASN A 386 17.81 -12.89 30.89
C ASN A 386 17.29 -13.24 32.28
N ARG A 387 18.02 -14.10 32.99
CA ARG A 387 17.75 -14.41 34.40
C ARG A 387 18.45 -13.39 35.29
N ASP A 388 18.05 -12.12 35.15
CA ASP A 388 18.68 -10.99 35.85
C ASP A 388 18.51 -11.06 37.37
N LEU A 389 17.38 -11.61 37.80
CA LEU A 389 17.03 -11.78 39.21
C LEU A 389 16.79 -13.26 39.50
N VAL A 390 17.74 -13.88 40.21
CA VAL A 390 17.64 -15.29 40.63
C VAL A 390 17.01 -15.33 42.01
N ILE A 391 15.84 -15.95 42.14
CA ILE A 391 15.13 -16.11 43.41
C ILE A 391 15.88 -17.11 44.29
N LEU A 392 16.10 -16.76 45.57
CA LEU A 392 16.77 -17.61 46.56
C LEU A 392 15.80 -18.42 47.42
N GLU A 393 14.57 -17.93 47.59
CA GLU A 393 13.56 -18.53 48.46
C GLU A 393 12.20 -18.56 47.76
N ASP A 394 11.41 -19.62 47.96
CA ASP A 394 10.08 -19.70 47.39
C ASP A 394 9.17 -18.62 47.98
N ALA A 395 8.53 -17.86 47.10
CA ALA A 395 7.58 -16.81 47.47
C ALA A 395 6.14 -17.34 47.41
N GLY A 396 5.40 -17.14 48.50
CA GLY A 396 3.98 -17.49 48.58
C GLY A 396 3.08 -16.61 47.69
N PRO A 397 1.81 -16.99 47.45
CA PRO A 397 0.91 -16.28 46.54
C PRO A 397 0.60 -14.83 46.91
N THR A 398 0.78 -14.47 48.18
CA THR A 398 0.52 -13.13 48.74
C THR A 398 1.80 -12.38 49.10
N ALA A 399 2.97 -12.92 48.73
CA ALA A 399 4.25 -12.29 49.02
C ALA A 399 4.37 -10.93 48.30
N SER A 400 4.70 -9.89 49.06
CA SER A 400 4.94 -8.53 48.55
C SER A 400 6.41 -8.26 48.22
N ALA A 401 7.30 -9.23 48.49
CA ALA A 401 8.74 -9.13 48.25
C ALA A 401 9.29 -10.47 47.76
N LEU A 402 10.41 -10.42 47.02
CA LEU A 402 11.16 -11.58 46.54
C LEU A 402 12.60 -11.50 47.06
N THR A 403 13.09 -12.54 47.70
CA THR A 403 14.50 -12.68 48.07
C THR A 403 15.29 -13.13 46.83
N VAL A 404 16.22 -12.31 46.36
CA VAL A 404 17.00 -12.57 45.14
C VAL A 404 18.51 -12.57 45.41
N LEU A 405 19.27 -13.25 44.56
CA LEU A 405 20.72 -13.23 44.59
C LEU A 405 21.23 -11.77 44.45
N PRO A 406 22.16 -11.32 45.32
CA PRO A 406 22.57 -9.93 45.33
C PRO A 406 23.36 -9.56 44.07
N ILE A 407 22.79 -8.67 43.27
CA ILE A 407 23.44 -8.06 42.09
C ILE A 407 23.84 -6.59 42.33
N GLY A 408 23.85 -6.15 43.59
CA GLY A 408 24.01 -4.73 43.93
C GLY A 408 22.81 -3.88 43.52
N TYR A 409 21.60 -4.47 43.50
CA TYR A 409 20.39 -3.81 43.00
C TYR A 409 20.18 -2.43 43.62
N PRO A 410 20.18 -2.23 44.96
CA PRO A 410 19.91 -0.91 45.54
C PRO A 410 20.97 0.16 45.24
N LEU A 411 22.18 -0.25 44.83
CA LEU A 411 23.28 0.66 44.52
C LEU A 411 23.22 1.15 43.07
N TYR A 412 22.96 0.24 42.13
CA TYR A 412 23.03 0.52 40.69
C TYR A 412 21.66 0.72 40.05
N TYR A 413 20.62 0.20 40.68
CA TYR A 413 19.24 0.35 40.27
C TYR A 413 18.47 1.07 41.36
N SER A 414 17.70 2.09 40.97
CA SER A 414 16.65 2.63 41.82
C SER A 414 15.37 1.85 41.52
N ILE A 415 14.31 2.54 41.15
CA ILE A 415 13.04 1.94 40.79
C ILE A 415 13.11 1.43 39.35
N LYS A 416 12.88 0.12 39.15
CA LYS A 416 12.80 -0.50 37.81
C LYS A 416 11.54 -1.33 37.67
N ASP A 417 11.07 -1.44 36.43
CA ASP A 417 9.96 -2.32 36.07
C ASP A 417 10.55 -3.68 35.65
N ILE A 418 10.01 -4.78 36.20
CA ILE A 418 10.48 -6.15 35.98
C ILE A 418 9.34 -7.04 35.47
N MET A 419 9.72 -8.08 34.72
CA MET A 419 8.82 -9.16 34.33
C MET A 419 9.15 -10.42 35.14
N ILE A 420 8.14 -10.99 35.78
CA ILE A 420 8.23 -12.28 36.47
C ILE A 420 7.49 -13.31 35.61
N GLN A 421 8.18 -14.36 35.19
CA GLN A 421 7.57 -15.50 34.50
C GLN A 421 7.49 -16.69 35.45
N LEU A 422 6.28 -17.10 35.79
CA LEU A 422 6.02 -18.28 36.62
C LEU A 422 6.27 -19.57 35.81
N ARG A 423 6.51 -20.68 36.52
CA ARG A 423 6.73 -22.00 35.90
C ARG A 423 5.56 -22.48 35.05
N ASN A 424 4.34 -22.04 35.36
CA ASN A 424 3.14 -22.32 34.57
C ASN A 424 3.00 -21.45 33.31
N GLY A 425 3.97 -20.56 33.03
CA GLY A 425 3.98 -19.67 31.88
C GLY A 425 3.31 -18.31 32.11
N THR A 426 2.64 -18.10 33.25
CA THR A 426 2.01 -16.81 33.58
C THR A 426 3.08 -15.74 33.71
N ARG A 427 2.83 -14.57 33.11
CA ARG A 427 3.73 -13.41 33.14
C ARG A 427 3.10 -12.30 33.95
N LEU A 428 3.85 -11.79 34.92
CA LEU A 428 3.48 -10.65 35.76
C LEU A 428 4.44 -9.50 35.48
N PHE A 429 3.92 -8.28 35.42
CA PHE A 429 4.71 -7.08 35.21
C PHE A 429 4.53 -6.17 36.43
N VAL A 430 5.63 -5.87 37.12
CA VAL A 430 5.59 -5.15 38.39
C VAL A 430 6.69 -4.09 38.43
N ARG A 431 6.43 -3.04 39.20
CA ARG A 431 7.42 -1.99 39.49
C ARG A 431 8.10 -2.35 40.79
N ALA A 432 9.36 -2.76 40.70
CA ALA A 432 10.20 -3.08 41.85
C ALA A 432 10.85 -1.79 42.39
N THR A 433 10.89 -1.68 43.71
CA THR A 433 11.43 -0.54 44.46
C THR A 433 12.56 -0.99 45.35
#